data_AF-A0A9N9GIZ2-F1
#
_entry.id   AF-A0A9N9GIZ2-F1
#
_cell.length_a   1.000
_cell.length_b   1.000
_cell.length_c   1.000
_cell.angle_alpha   90.00
_cell.angle_beta   90.00
_cell.angle_gamma   90.00
#
_symmetry.space_group_name_H-M   'P 1'
#
loop_
_entity.id
_entity.type
_entity.pdbx_description
1 polymer ?
#
loop_
_entity_poly.entity_id
_entity_poly.type
_entity_poly.pdbx_seq_one_letter_code
_entity_poly.pdbx_strand_id
1 'polypeptide(L)'
;MDSNPDAYSLQPENVIAVPPWTGDPNDTYLVDIIPFLEGIGLLLSDVQDIRPVVKEFKGKNVPEFYLEWEEQWKKKHQMEWEKAKPKKEGLARFVSLIGGSQQEQIMPQYQQALLHRQMVHNELIEHYKSVKDKGPELQRAIDDYEKKFQESMKKQKITHWDLLTKLDYLTNFKLSIQGPPQIPFPQPDQQPPQSQ
;
A
#
# COMPACT_ATOMS: atom_id res chain seq x y z
N MET A 1 -2.16 -13.67 -8.02
CA MET A 1 -3.23 -13.48 -9.02
C MET A 1 -2.73 -14.11 -10.29
N ASP A 2 -3.53 -14.91 -10.96
CA ASP A 2 -3.09 -15.61 -12.18
C ASP A 2 -4.28 -15.83 -13.12
N SER A 3 -4.01 -15.89 -14.42
CA SER A 3 -4.99 -16.18 -15.45
C SER A 3 -4.98 -17.64 -15.88
N ASN A 4 -3.92 -18.38 -15.56
CA ASN A 4 -3.79 -19.80 -15.87
C ASN A 4 -4.17 -20.68 -14.66
N PRO A 5 -5.28 -21.46 -14.73
CA PRO A 5 -5.70 -22.36 -13.67
C PRO A 5 -4.66 -23.39 -13.23
N ASP A 6 -3.82 -23.86 -14.15
CA ASP A 6 -2.82 -24.89 -13.85
C ASP A 6 -1.72 -24.35 -12.93
N ALA A 7 -1.39 -23.06 -13.06
CA ALA A 7 -0.34 -22.39 -12.29
C ALA A 7 -0.64 -22.35 -10.77
N TYR A 8 -1.93 -22.41 -10.40
CA TYR A 8 -2.38 -22.38 -9.00
C TYR A 8 -3.18 -23.60 -8.58
N SER A 9 -3.12 -24.68 -9.37
CA SER A 9 -3.81 -25.94 -9.10
C SER A 9 -3.50 -26.53 -7.71
N LEU A 10 -2.29 -26.30 -7.18
CA LEU A 10 -1.86 -26.76 -5.86
C LEU A 10 -2.40 -25.90 -4.69
N GLN A 11 -2.77 -24.65 -4.95
CA GLN A 11 -3.21 -23.70 -3.91
C GLN A 11 -4.34 -22.78 -4.44
N PRO A 12 -5.47 -23.36 -4.89
CA PRO A 12 -6.53 -22.58 -5.53
C PRO A 12 -7.22 -21.61 -4.58
N GLU A 13 -7.12 -21.78 -3.26
CA GLU A 13 -7.64 -20.89 -2.22
C GLU A 13 -6.82 -19.62 -2.01
N ASN A 14 -5.57 -19.58 -2.47
CA ASN A 14 -4.67 -18.44 -2.33
C ASN A 14 -4.67 -17.52 -3.56
N VAL A 15 -5.43 -17.88 -4.60
CA VAL A 15 -5.39 -17.19 -5.88
C VAL A 15 -6.73 -16.54 -6.23
N ILE A 16 -6.60 -15.30 -6.67
CA ILE A 16 -7.64 -14.57 -7.39
C ILE A 16 -7.39 -14.83 -8.87
N ALA A 17 -8.34 -15.52 -9.50
CA ALA A 17 -8.34 -15.73 -10.94
C ALA A 17 -8.62 -14.39 -11.63
N VAL A 18 -7.78 -14.04 -12.61
CA VAL A 18 -7.93 -12.82 -13.42
C VAL A 18 -8.12 -13.20 -14.88
N PRO A 19 -8.87 -12.40 -15.67
CA PRO A 19 -8.96 -12.64 -17.10
C PRO A 19 -7.57 -12.54 -17.75
N PRO A 20 -7.25 -13.38 -18.74
CA PRO A 20 -6.01 -13.24 -19.50
C PRO A 20 -6.05 -11.94 -20.30
N TRP A 21 -4.94 -11.18 -20.26
CA TRP A 21 -4.81 -9.98 -21.08
C TRP A 21 -4.76 -10.34 -22.56
N THR A 22 -5.61 -9.71 -23.37
CA THR A 22 -5.78 -10.03 -24.80
C THR A 22 -4.97 -9.12 -25.73
N GLY A 23 -4.21 -8.18 -25.17
CA GLY A 23 -3.50 -7.16 -25.94
C GLY A 23 -4.30 -5.86 -26.18
N ASP A 24 -5.53 -5.77 -25.68
CA ASP A 24 -6.32 -4.54 -25.77
C ASP A 24 -5.68 -3.43 -24.92
N PRO A 25 -5.28 -2.29 -25.50
CA PRO A 25 -4.72 -1.16 -24.75
C PRO A 25 -5.77 -0.44 -23.89
N ASN A 26 -7.07 -0.68 -24.10
CA ASN A 26 -8.15 -0.11 -23.29
C ASN A 26 -8.57 -1.02 -22.13
N ASP A 27 -7.94 -2.19 -21.97
CA ASP A 27 -8.17 -3.06 -20.83
C ASP A 27 -7.72 -2.37 -19.53
N THR A 28 -8.69 -2.05 -18.66
CA THR A 28 -8.47 -1.39 -17.37
C THR A 28 -8.50 -2.35 -16.19
N TYR A 29 -8.59 -3.67 -16.40
CA TYR A 29 -8.82 -4.63 -15.31
C TYR A 29 -7.80 -4.51 -14.16
N LEU A 30 -6.53 -4.27 -14.50
CA LEU A 30 -5.45 -4.06 -13.51
C LEU A 30 -5.62 -2.78 -12.70
N VAL A 31 -6.24 -1.74 -13.26
CA VAL A 31 -6.59 -0.50 -12.55
C VAL A 31 -7.84 -0.72 -11.71
N ASP A 32 -8.84 -1.42 -12.28
CA ASP A 32 -10.13 -1.65 -11.65
C ASP A 32 -10.02 -2.55 -10.40
N ILE A 33 -9.00 -3.39 -10.30
CA ILE A 33 -8.76 -4.26 -9.14
C ILE A 33 -7.98 -3.59 -8.00
N ILE A 34 -7.41 -2.40 -8.22
CA ILE A 34 -6.66 -1.66 -7.18
C ILE A 34 -7.48 -1.46 -5.90
N PRO A 35 -8.76 -1.03 -5.95
CA PRO A 35 -9.57 -0.84 -4.74
C PRO A 35 -9.66 -2.09 -3.88
N PHE A 36 -9.75 -3.26 -4.51
CA PHE A 36 -9.81 -4.55 -3.82
C PHE A 36 -8.48 -4.85 -3.11
N LEU A 37 -7.34 -4.62 -3.76
CA LEU A 37 -6.02 -4.86 -3.17
C LEU A 37 -5.74 -3.92 -2.00
N GLU A 38 -6.11 -2.65 -2.13
CA GLU A 38 -6.07 -1.68 -1.03
C GLU A 38 -7.00 -2.10 0.11
N GLY A 39 -8.20 -2.60 -0.21
CA GLY A 39 -9.16 -3.11 0.75
C GLY A 39 -8.59 -4.24 1.61
N ILE A 40 -7.96 -5.24 0.97
CA ILE A 40 -7.29 -6.32 1.70
C ILE A 40 -6.18 -5.80 2.60
N GLY A 41 -5.32 -4.92 2.08
CA GLY A 41 -4.15 -4.44 2.83
C GLY A 41 -4.47 -3.47 3.97
N LEU A 42 -5.52 -2.65 3.81
CA LEU A 42 -5.78 -1.50 4.69
C LEU A 42 -7.08 -1.60 5.48
N LEU A 43 -8.11 -2.26 4.95
CA LEU A 43 -9.39 -2.43 5.65
C LEU A 43 -9.50 -3.79 6.35
N LEU A 44 -8.79 -4.79 5.85
CA LEU A 44 -8.74 -6.13 6.40
C LEU A 44 -7.39 -6.44 7.07
N SER A 45 -6.64 -5.41 7.46
CA SER A 45 -5.33 -5.54 8.12
C SER A 45 -5.36 -6.44 9.37
N ASP A 46 -6.50 -6.47 10.06
CA ASP A 46 -6.70 -7.24 11.29
C ASP A 46 -7.04 -8.72 11.02
N VAL A 47 -7.28 -9.09 9.75
CA VAL A 47 -7.61 -10.46 9.36
C VAL A 47 -6.34 -11.30 9.24
N GLN A 48 -6.19 -12.29 10.12
CA GLN A 48 -5.02 -13.19 10.12
C GLN A 48 -4.98 -14.14 8.91
N ASP A 49 -6.14 -14.47 8.33
CA ASP A 49 -6.26 -15.39 7.20
C ASP A 49 -7.19 -14.83 6.12
N ILE A 50 -6.64 -14.52 4.95
CA ILE A 50 -7.38 -13.95 3.82
C ILE A 50 -8.14 -14.98 2.97
N ARG A 51 -7.87 -16.28 3.13
CA ARG A 51 -8.46 -17.34 2.30
C ARG A 51 -10.00 -17.36 2.33
N PRO A 52 -10.69 -17.12 3.47
CA PRO A 52 -12.15 -17.01 3.50
C PRO A 52 -12.66 -15.85 2.65
N VAL A 53 -11.97 -14.72 2.68
CA VAL A 53 -12.29 -13.55 1.85
C VAL A 53 -12.12 -13.93 0.39
N VAL A 54 -10.93 -14.43 -0.02
CA VAL A 54 -10.66 -14.84 -1.41
C VAL A 54 -11.69 -15.85 -1.92
N LYS A 55 -12.16 -16.76 -1.06
CA LYS A 55 -13.19 -17.75 -1.40
C LYS A 55 -14.52 -17.12 -1.81
N GLU A 56 -14.95 -16.00 -1.23
CA GLU A 56 -16.20 -15.31 -1.57
C GLU A 56 -16.15 -14.67 -2.97
N PHE A 57 -14.94 -14.37 -3.46
CA PHE A 57 -14.67 -13.73 -4.74
C PHE A 57 -14.38 -14.73 -5.87
N LYS A 58 -14.26 -16.03 -5.56
CA LYS A 58 -14.01 -17.07 -6.57
C LYS A 58 -15.14 -17.13 -7.60
N GLY A 59 -14.76 -17.11 -8.88
CA GLY A 59 -15.69 -17.22 -10.01
C GLY A 59 -16.51 -15.96 -10.28
N LYS A 60 -16.20 -14.83 -9.63
CA LYS A 60 -16.85 -13.53 -9.84
C LYS A 60 -15.88 -12.54 -10.48
N ASN A 61 -16.42 -11.50 -11.12
CA ASN A 61 -15.63 -10.34 -11.49
C ASN A 61 -15.24 -9.59 -10.20
N VAL A 62 -13.96 -9.65 -9.83
CA VAL A 62 -13.47 -9.13 -8.54
C VAL A 62 -13.65 -7.62 -8.39
N PRO A 63 -13.25 -6.79 -9.38
CA PRO A 63 -13.50 -5.35 -9.33
C PRO A 63 -14.96 -4.97 -9.06
N GLU A 64 -15.90 -5.55 -9.82
CA GLU A 64 -17.32 -5.24 -9.73
C GLU A 64 -17.91 -5.69 -8.39
N PHE A 65 -17.64 -6.94 -8.00
CA PHE A 65 -18.15 -7.49 -6.75
C PHE A 65 -17.57 -6.79 -5.51
N TYR A 66 -16.32 -6.33 -5.57
CA TYR A 66 -15.70 -5.61 -4.46
C TYR A 66 -16.39 -4.28 -4.16
N LEU A 67 -16.84 -3.54 -5.18
CA LEU A 67 -17.55 -2.27 -4.97
C LEU A 67 -18.82 -2.46 -4.15
N GLU A 68 -19.63 -3.46 -4.50
CA GLU A 68 -20.84 -3.80 -3.75
C GLU A 68 -20.52 -4.29 -2.33
N TRP A 69 -19.50 -5.15 -2.21
CA TRP A 69 -19.05 -5.68 -0.93
C TRP A 69 -18.58 -4.56 0.00
N GLU A 70 -17.81 -3.60 -0.51
CA GLU A 70 -17.30 -2.47 0.26
C GLU A 70 -18.44 -1.56 0.76
N GLU A 71 -19.46 -1.30 -0.07
CA GLU A 71 -20.63 -0.55 0.39
C GLU A 71 -21.37 -1.27 1.52
N GLN A 72 -21.55 -2.58 1.41
CA GLN A 72 -22.17 -3.38 2.47
C GLN A 72 -21.32 -3.37 3.73
N TRP A 73 -20.01 -3.49 3.60
CA TRP A 73 -19.05 -3.40 4.70
C TRP A 73 -19.16 -2.04 5.40
N LYS A 74 -19.17 -0.94 4.65
CA LYS A 74 -19.36 0.43 5.18
C LYS A 74 -20.69 0.57 5.94
N LYS A 75 -21.80 0.11 5.35
CA LYS A 75 -23.13 0.15 5.96
C LYS A 75 -23.19 -0.67 7.26
N LYS A 76 -22.59 -1.87 7.29
CA LYS A 76 -22.52 -2.71 8.50
C LYS A 76 -21.78 -2.01 9.63
N HIS A 77 -20.57 -1.50 9.37
CA HIS A 77 -19.77 -0.80 10.37
C HIS A 77 -20.43 0.49 10.86
N GLN A 78 -21.10 1.23 9.96
CA GLN A 78 -21.89 2.40 10.34
C GLN A 78 -23.04 2.02 11.28
N MET A 79 -23.82 0.99 10.96
CA MET A 79 -24.93 0.53 11.78
C MET A 79 -24.46 0.02 13.15
N GLU A 80 -23.36 -0.74 13.20
CA GLU A 80 -22.78 -1.23 14.46
C GLU A 80 -22.32 -0.08 15.35
N TRP A 81 -21.67 0.92 14.75
CA TRP A 81 -21.29 2.15 15.45
C TRP A 81 -22.50 2.92 15.99
N GLU A 82 -23.56 3.09 15.20
CA GLU A 82 -24.79 3.75 15.64
C GLU A 82 -25.50 3.00 16.77
N LYS A 83 -25.49 1.66 16.75
CA LYS A 83 -26.01 0.81 17.83
C LYS A 83 -25.17 0.90 19.10
N ALA A 84 -23.85 1.04 18.97
CA ALA A 84 -22.93 1.13 20.10
C ALA A 84 -22.95 2.51 20.79
N LYS A 85 -23.46 3.56 20.13
CA LYS A 85 -23.59 4.88 20.76
C LYS A 85 -24.64 4.87 21.87
N PRO A 86 -24.32 5.34 23.09
CA PRO A 86 -25.34 5.55 24.11
C PRO A 86 -26.34 6.60 23.62
N LYS A 87 -27.64 6.32 23.78
CA LYS A 87 -28.71 7.28 23.44
C LYS A 87 -28.61 8.49 24.36
N LYS A 88 -27.94 9.55 23.91
CA LYS A 88 -27.88 10.84 24.60
C LYS A 88 -29.23 11.56 24.41
N GLU A 89 -30.08 11.53 25.43
CA GLU A 89 -31.38 12.20 25.43
C GLU A 89 -31.29 13.70 25.80
N GLY A 90 -32.19 14.48 25.21
CA GLY A 90 -32.63 15.82 25.63
C GLY A 90 -31.53 16.87 25.80
N LEU A 91 -30.86 16.87 26.95
CA LEU A 91 -30.00 17.95 27.41
C LEU A 91 -28.57 17.86 26.80
N ALA A 92 -28.07 16.66 26.58
CA ALA A 92 -26.70 16.44 26.09
C ALA A 92 -26.47 16.88 24.63
N ARG A 93 -27.53 16.90 23.80
CA ARG A 93 -27.47 17.44 22.42
C ARG A 93 -27.49 18.97 22.39
N PHE A 94 -28.22 19.60 23.31
CA PHE A 94 -28.24 21.07 23.44
C PHE A 94 -26.90 21.61 23.98
N VAL A 95 -26.26 20.89 24.91
CA VAL A 95 -24.93 21.26 25.44
C VAL A 95 -23.84 21.21 24.35
N SER A 96 -23.91 20.27 23.40
CA SER A 96 -22.95 20.19 22.29
C SER A 96 -23.07 21.29 21.23
N LEU A 97 -24.19 22.04 21.20
CA LEU A 97 -24.43 23.10 20.19
C LEU A 97 -24.18 24.53 20.71
N ILE A 98 -24.11 24.75 22.02
CA ILE A 98 -24.10 26.10 22.63
C ILE A 98 -22.73 26.50 23.19
N GLY A 99 -21.85 25.57 23.52
CA GLY A 99 -20.56 25.92 24.13
C GLY A 99 -19.50 24.89 23.85
N GLY A 100 -18.51 25.26 23.04
CA GLY A 100 -17.40 24.41 22.61
C GLY A 100 -16.55 23.94 23.78
N SER A 101 -16.90 22.80 24.37
CA SER A 101 -15.90 21.93 24.97
C SER A 101 -15.30 21.12 23.82
N GLN A 102 -13.97 21.20 23.68
CA GLN A 102 -13.18 20.37 22.78
C GLN A 102 -13.41 18.90 23.17
N GLN A 103 -14.48 18.31 22.63
CA GLN A 103 -14.66 16.89 22.64
C GLN A 103 -13.88 16.42 21.42
N GLU A 104 -12.69 15.86 21.64
CA GLU A 104 -11.95 15.12 20.61
C GLU A 104 -12.98 14.30 19.83
N GLN A 105 -13.16 14.63 18.55
CA GLN A 105 -14.09 13.90 17.72
C GLN A 105 -13.50 12.51 17.56
N ILE A 106 -13.94 11.56 18.40
CA ILE A 106 -13.56 10.16 18.29
C ILE A 106 -14.21 9.66 17.01
N MET A 107 -13.49 9.80 15.90
CA MET A 107 -13.93 9.28 14.61
C MET A 107 -14.06 7.76 14.75
N PRO A 108 -15.14 7.14 14.25
CA PRO A 108 -15.29 5.69 14.25
C PRO A 108 -14.07 5.04 13.58
N GLN A 109 -13.62 3.90 14.10
CA GLN A 109 -12.45 3.18 13.56
C GLN A 109 -12.58 2.92 12.05
N TYR A 110 -13.77 2.54 11.57
CA TYR A 110 -13.98 2.33 10.13
C TYR A 110 -13.81 3.61 9.30
N GLN A 111 -14.20 4.78 9.84
CA GLN A 111 -13.99 6.06 9.15
C GLN A 111 -12.52 6.45 9.13
N GLN A 112 -11.80 6.17 10.22
CA GLN A 112 -10.34 6.35 10.28
C GLN A 112 -9.64 5.47 9.24
N ALA A 113 -10.03 4.20 9.12
CA ALA A 113 -9.47 3.27 8.13
C ALA A 113 -9.71 3.73 6.69
N LEU A 114 -10.94 4.17 6.37
CA LEU A 114 -11.26 4.73 5.05
C LEU A 114 -10.46 6.00 4.74
N LEU A 115 -10.31 6.90 5.73
CA LEU A 115 -9.52 8.10 5.58
C LEU A 115 -8.03 7.78 5.38
N HIS A 116 -7.49 6.87 6.18
CA HIS A 116 -6.11 6.39 6.05
C HIS A 116 -5.87 5.82 4.65
N ARG A 117 -6.80 5.00 4.15
CA ARG A 117 -6.74 4.49 2.78
C ARG A 117 -6.70 5.62 1.74
N GLN A 118 -7.54 6.64 1.87
CA GLN A 118 -7.52 7.78 0.94
C GLN A 118 -6.18 8.54 0.98
N MET A 119 -5.59 8.70 2.16
CA MET A 119 -4.27 9.33 2.30
C MET A 119 -3.19 8.52 1.59
N VAL A 120 -3.13 7.21 1.85
CA VAL A 120 -2.16 6.30 1.21
C VAL A 120 -2.33 6.30 -0.31
N HIS A 121 -3.58 6.23 -0.80
CA HIS A 121 -3.87 6.26 -2.23
C HIS A 121 -3.36 7.55 -2.90
N ASN A 122 -3.63 8.70 -2.28
CA ASN A 122 -3.19 9.99 -2.79
C ASN A 122 -1.66 10.11 -2.76
N GLU A 123 -1.01 9.64 -1.70
CA GLU A 123 0.44 9.62 -1.59
C GLU A 123 1.08 8.77 -2.70
N LEU A 124 0.52 7.59 -2.98
CA LEU A 124 0.97 6.74 -4.09
C LEU A 124 0.84 7.47 -5.42
N ILE A 125 -0.30 8.09 -5.70
CA ILE A 125 -0.53 8.86 -6.94
C ILE A 125 0.50 9.98 -7.10
N GLU A 126 0.73 10.77 -6.05
CA GLU A 126 1.69 11.87 -6.06
C GLU A 126 3.12 11.34 -6.26
N HIS A 127 3.46 10.21 -5.64
CA HIS A 127 4.75 9.57 -5.85
C HIS A 127 4.94 9.16 -7.33
N TYR A 128 3.95 8.49 -7.93
CA TYR A 128 3.99 8.09 -9.34
C TYR A 128 4.12 9.29 -10.28
N LYS A 129 3.37 10.38 -10.04
CA LYS A 129 3.50 11.63 -10.80
C LYS A 129 4.93 12.18 -10.71
N SER A 130 5.47 12.25 -9.50
CA SER A 130 6.81 12.81 -9.28
C SER A 130 7.91 11.99 -9.97
N VAL A 131 7.79 10.66 -9.99
CA VAL A 131 8.75 9.77 -10.67
C VAL A 131 8.63 9.91 -12.18
N LYS A 132 7.40 10.00 -12.71
CA LYS A 132 7.17 10.21 -14.13
C LYS A 132 7.75 11.53 -14.61
N ASP A 133 7.52 12.61 -13.87
CA ASP A 133 8.01 13.95 -14.22
C ASP A 133 9.54 14.05 -14.13
N LYS A 134 10.15 13.37 -13.15
CA LYS A 134 11.61 13.31 -12.96
C LYS A 134 12.30 12.25 -13.81
N GLY A 135 11.56 11.36 -14.46
CA GLY A 135 12.09 10.31 -15.33
C GLY A 135 13.16 10.77 -16.31
N PRO A 136 12.93 11.82 -17.14
CA PRO A 136 13.94 12.30 -18.08
C PRO A 136 15.17 12.91 -17.39
N GLU A 137 15.02 13.52 -16.22
CA GLU A 137 16.17 14.03 -15.45
C GLU A 137 17.00 12.89 -14.85
N LEU A 138 16.34 11.87 -14.31
CA LEU A 138 17.00 10.69 -13.77
C LEU A 138 17.76 9.93 -14.86
N GLN A 139 17.18 9.80 -16.05
CA GLN A 139 17.86 9.17 -17.18
C GLN A 139 19.12 9.94 -17.57
N ARG A 140 19.04 11.29 -17.66
CA ARG A 140 20.22 12.13 -17.92
C ARG A 140 21.29 11.95 -16.84
N ALA A 141 20.89 11.89 -15.58
CA ALA A 141 21.81 11.69 -14.47
C ALA A 141 22.51 10.31 -14.53
N ILE A 142 21.80 9.26 -14.93
CA ILE A 142 22.36 7.92 -15.15
C ILE A 142 23.37 7.95 -16.30
N ASP A 143 23.00 8.52 -17.45
CA ASP A 143 23.87 8.61 -18.62
C ASP A 143 25.15 9.41 -18.32
N ASP A 144 25.03 10.51 -17.57
CA ASP A 144 26.16 11.32 -17.14
C ASP A 144 27.05 10.60 -16.12
N TYR A 145 26.46 9.83 -15.20
CA TYR A 145 27.21 8.99 -14.27
C TYR A 145 27.99 7.90 -15.00
N GLU A 146 27.37 7.24 -15.98
CA GLU A 146 28.01 6.21 -16.79
C GLU A 146 29.19 6.78 -17.59
N LYS A 147 29.03 7.96 -18.21
CA LYS A 147 30.15 8.65 -18.89
C LYS A 147 31.29 8.96 -17.94
N LYS A 148 31.01 9.55 -16.77
CA LYS A 148 32.02 9.86 -15.75
C LYS A 148 32.71 8.60 -15.23
N PHE A 149 31.95 7.51 -15.07
CA PHE A 149 32.49 6.21 -14.67
C PHE A 149 33.41 5.63 -15.75
N GLN A 150 33.01 5.69 -17.02
CA GLN A 150 33.87 5.27 -18.14
C GLN A 150 35.13 6.13 -18.25
N GLU A 151 35.02 7.44 -18.05
CA GLU A 151 36.18 8.33 -18.03
C GLU A 151 37.11 8.04 -16.84
N SER A 152 36.58 7.78 -15.66
CA SER A 152 37.39 7.42 -14.50
C SER A 152 38.04 6.05 -14.67
N MET A 153 37.35 5.08 -15.28
CA MET A 153 37.90 3.77 -15.67
C MET A 153 39.01 3.88 -16.73
N LYS A 154 38.91 4.85 -17.65
CA LYS A 154 39.96 5.10 -18.66
C LYS A 154 41.17 5.84 -18.05
N LYS A 155 40.92 6.78 -17.14
CA LYS A 155 41.97 7.59 -16.49
C LYS A 155 42.68 6.84 -15.36
N GLN A 156 41.97 6.02 -14.60
CA GLN A 156 42.55 5.13 -13.60
C GLN A 156 42.83 3.78 -14.26
N LYS A 157 44.09 3.34 -14.28
CA LYS A 157 44.41 1.92 -14.52
C LYS A 157 43.93 1.13 -13.30
N ILE A 158 42.64 0.85 -13.24
CA ILE A 158 42.05 0.08 -12.14
C ILE A 158 42.56 -1.35 -12.28
N THR A 159 43.32 -1.78 -11.28
CA THR A 159 43.90 -3.13 -11.24
C THR A 159 42.78 -4.14 -11.07
N HIS A 160 42.92 -5.34 -11.65
CA HIS A 160 41.93 -6.42 -11.54
C HIS A 160 41.56 -6.74 -10.08
N TRP A 161 42.47 -6.53 -9.13
CA TRP A 161 42.21 -6.65 -7.69
C TRP A 161 41.33 -5.52 -7.12
N ASP A 162 41.45 -4.28 -7.60
CA ASP A 162 40.56 -3.17 -7.21
C ASP A 162 39.12 -3.38 -7.73
N LEU A 163 38.95 -4.04 -8.87
CA LEU A 163 37.63 -4.38 -9.41
C LEU A 163 36.92 -5.42 -8.54
N LEU A 164 37.63 -6.44 -8.07
CA LEU A 164 37.06 -7.47 -7.19
C LEU A 164 36.64 -6.88 -5.84
N THR A 165 37.46 -6.00 -5.26
CA THR A 165 37.13 -5.33 -3.98
C THR A 165 35.93 -4.37 -4.13
N LYS A 166 35.82 -3.66 -5.27
CA LYS A 166 34.68 -2.77 -5.53
C LYS A 166 33.38 -3.52 -5.85
N LEU A 167 33.45 -4.68 -6.50
CA LEU A 167 32.28 -5.53 -6.76
C LEU A 167 31.71 -6.10 -5.45
N ASP A 168 32.56 -6.51 -4.51
CA ASP A 168 32.11 -6.96 -3.19
C ASP A 168 31.37 -5.83 -2.42
N TYR A 169 31.89 -4.59 -2.50
CA TYR A 169 31.24 -3.42 -1.92
C TYR A 169 29.90 -3.06 -2.59
N LEU A 170 29.84 -3.13 -3.93
CA LEU A 170 28.62 -2.84 -4.70
C LEU A 170 27.54 -3.91 -4.52
N THR A 171 27.92 -5.16 -4.30
CA THR A 171 26.96 -6.26 -4.02
C THR A 171 26.30 -6.03 -2.67
N ASN A 172 27.08 -5.65 -1.66
CA ASN A 172 26.56 -5.30 -0.32
C ASN A 172 25.73 -3.99 -0.34
N PHE A 173 26.06 -3.01 -1.18
CA PHE A 173 25.30 -1.76 -1.32
C PHE A 173 24.00 -1.91 -2.10
N LYS A 174 23.98 -2.66 -3.23
CA LYS A 174 22.76 -2.90 -4.02
C LYS A 174 21.66 -3.62 -3.22
N LEU A 175 22.05 -4.47 -2.26
CA LEU A 175 21.13 -5.10 -1.32
C LEU A 175 20.38 -4.10 -0.42
N SER A 176 20.89 -2.87 -0.23
CA SER A 176 20.25 -1.85 0.61
C SER A 176 19.33 -0.87 -0.15
N ILE A 177 19.27 -0.93 -1.49
CA ILE A 177 18.58 0.09 -2.32
C ILE A 177 17.47 -0.51 -3.19
N GLN A 178 17.30 -1.84 -3.19
CA GLN A 178 16.28 -2.54 -3.98
C GLN A 178 15.11 -3.09 -3.14
N GLY A 179 14.73 -2.41 -2.06
CA GLY A 179 13.47 -2.66 -1.37
C GLY A 179 12.45 -1.55 -1.66
N PRO A 180 11.13 -1.82 -1.64
CA PRO A 180 10.13 -0.75 -1.61
C PRO A 180 10.42 0.19 -0.43
N PRO A 181 9.99 1.48 -0.47
CA PRO A 181 10.13 2.38 0.66
C PRO A 181 9.54 1.71 1.90
N GLN A 182 10.38 1.50 2.91
CA GLN A 182 9.93 0.95 4.18
C GLN A 182 9.00 2.00 4.79
N ILE A 183 7.70 1.72 4.82
CA ILE A 183 6.77 2.45 5.68
C ILE A 183 7.29 2.25 7.11
N PRO A 184 7.66 3.31 7.84
CA PRO A 184 8.09 3.14 9.21
C PRO A 184 6.89 2.64 10.03
N PHE A 185 6.89 1.35 10.38
CA PHE A 185 6.02 0.84 11.41
C PHE A 185 6.40 1.52 12.73
N PRO A 186 5.46 2.14 13.47
CA PRO A 186 5.74 2.59 14.82
C PRO A 186 6.13 1.38 15.66
N GLN A 187 7.37 1.38 16.16
CA GLN A 187 7.82 0.34 17.08
C GLN A 187 7.09 0.51 18.42
N PRO A 188 6.50 -0.55 19.00
CA PRO A 188 6.00 -0.48 20.36
C PRO A 188 7.17 -0.33 21.34
N ASP A 189 7.11 0.74 22.12
CA ASP A 189 7.80 0.96 23.40
C ASP A 189 9.33 0.81 23.44
N GLN A 190 10.03 1.95 23.29
CA GLN A 190 11.22 2.20 24.09
C GLN A 190 10.87 3.22 25.18
N GLN A 191 10.61 2.71 26.38
CA GLN A 191 10.55 3.53 27.59
C GLN A 191 11.89 4.27 27.78
N PRO A 192 11.88 5.54 28.21
CA PRO A 192 13.12 6.27 28.48
C PRO A 192 13.84 5.66 29.70
N PRO A 193 15.18 5.65 29.74
CA PRO A 193 15.91 5.19 30.92
C PRO A 193 15.62 6.12 32.10
N GLN A 194 15.17 5.54 33.20
CA GLN A 194 15.05 6.23 34.47
C GLN A 194 16.45 6.64 34.95
N SER A 195 16.67 7.94 35.12
CA SER A 195 17.83 8.46 35.82
C SER A 195 17.71 8.14 37.31
N GLN A 196 18.68 7.39 37.84
CA GLN A 196 19.08 7.47 39.24
C GLN A 196 20.35 8.31 39.33
#